data_AF-A0A514JMZ8-F1
#
_entry.id   AF-A0A514JMZ8-F1
#
_cell.length_a   1.000
_cell.length_b   1.000
_cell.length_c   1.000
_cell.angle_alpha   90.00
_cell.angle_beta   90.00
_cell.angle_gamma   90.00
#
_symmetry.space_group_name_H-M   'P 1'
#
loop_
_entity.id
_entity.type
_entity.pdbx_description
1 polymer ?
#
loop_
_entity_poly.entity_id
_entity_poly.type
_entity_poly.pdbx_seq_one_letter_code
_entity_poly.pdbx_strand_id
1 'polypeptide(L)'
;MTVESVSRQLQRALTHLAWEAEEQIDYISRLAVAPDELALEFDDAFRVASGMVSEGILPETLREFLAPIDELLTEMTHSTLDEWSVDSLSHSSAWNCLRRLATDALPHLDFGDESGSE
;
A
#
# COMPACT_ATOMS: atom_id res chain seq x y z
N MET A 1 -0.82 -16.63 -10.09
CA MET A 1 -1.56 -15.38 -9.86
C MET A 1 -1.54 -14.59 -11.17
N THR A 2 -2.64 -13.97 -11.61
CA THR A 2 -2.66 -13.19 -12.86
C THR A 2 -2.27 -11.73 -12.59
N VAL A 3 -1.82 -11.01 -13.62
CA VAL A 3 -1.54 -9.56 -13.53
C VAL A 3 -2.75 -8.81 -12.97
N GLU A 4 -3.94 -9.03 -13.54
CA GLU A 4 -5.19 -8.40 -13.07
C GLU A 4 -5.48 -8.65 -11.58
N SER A 5 -5.16 -9.86 -11.07
CA SER A 5 -5.35 -10.19 -9.66
C SER A 5 -4.37 -9.43 -8.77
N VAL A 6 -3.12 -9.28 -9.20
CA VAL A 6 -2.07 -8.54 -8.45
C VAL A 6 -2.39 -7.05 -8.46
N SER A 7 -2.73 -6.47 -9.61
CA SER A 7 -3.09 -5.06 -9.74
C SER A 7 -4.28 -4.71 -8.84
N ARG A 8 -5.30 -5.58 -8.78
CA ARG A 8 -6.45 -5.38 -7.89
C ARG A 8 -6.10 -5.48 -6.41
N GLN A 9 -5.20 -6.40 -6.03
CA GLN A 9 -4.75 -6.53 -4.65
C GLN A 9 -3.94 -5.29 -4.22
N LEU A 10 -3.01 -4.83 -5.06
CA LEU A 10 -2.27 -3.59 -4.85
C LEU A 10 -3.21 -2.39 -4.74
N GLN A 11 -4.17 -2.26 -5.64
CA GLN A 11 -5.12 -1.15 -5.63
C GLN A 11 -5.93 -1.13 -4.34
N ARG A 12 -6.40 -2.29 -3.88
CA ARG A 12 -7.13 -2.39 -2.62
C ARG A 12 -6.26 -2.02 -1.43
N ALA A 13 -5.05 -2.60 -1.33
CA ALA A 13 -4.13 -2.31 -0.22
C ALA A 13 -3.73 -0.83 -0.18
N LEU A 14 -3.39 -0.24 -1.33
CA LEU A 14 -3.10 1.20 -1.42
C LEU A 14 -4.31 2.06 -1.09
N THR A 15 -5.52 1.65 -1.48
CA THR A 15 -6.75 2.37 -1.11
C THR A 15 -6.92 2.40 0.41
N HIS A 16 -6.71 1.26 1.08
CA HIS A 16 -6.81 1.18 2.53
C HIS A 16 -5.71 1.99 3.23
N LEU A 17 -4.49 1.99 2.69
CA LEU A 17 -3.40 2.82 3.20
C LEU A 17 -3.64 4.33 2.96
N ALA A 18 -4.34 4.70 1.89
CA ALA A 18 -4.63 6.09 1.52
C ALA A 18 -5.84 6.69 2.26
N TRP A 19 -6.68 5.86 2.88
CA TRP A 19 -7.82 6.31 3.69
C TRP A 19 -7.42 7.28 4.79
N GLU A 20 -8.34 8.17 5.16
CA GLU A 20 -8.16 9.02 6.32
C GLU A 20 -8.09 8.18 7.61
N ALA A 21 -7.50 8.74 8.67
CA ALA A 21 -7.30 8.01 9.92
C ALA A 21 -8.61 7.42 10.48
N GLU A 22 -9.72 8.16 10.41
CA GLU A 22 -11.03 7.71 10.89
C GLU A 22 -11.54 6.47 10.12
N GLU A 23 -11.32 6.42 8.81
CA GLU A 23 -11.72 5.30 7.96
C GLU A 23 -10.85 4.06 8.23
N GLN A 24 -9.54 4.26 8.42
CA GLN A 24 -8.61 3.19 8.81
C GLN A 24 -9.00 2.59 10.17
N ILE A 25 -9.34 3.46 11.14
CA ILE A 25 -9.78 3.06 12.48
C ILE A 25 -11.11 2.28 12.41
N ASP A 26 -12.10 2.76 11.63
CA ASP A 26 -13.37 2.04 11.44
C ASP A 26 -13.13 0.65 10.85
N TYR A 27 -12.29 0.55 9.82
CA TYR A 27 -11.98 -0.71 9.14
C TYR A 27 -11.38 -1.75 10.09
N ILE A 28 -10.29 -1.40 10.78
CA ILE A 28 -9.63 -2.34 11.69
C ILE A 28 -10.50 -2.71 12.88
N SER A 29 -11.32 -1.77 13.38
CA SER A 29 -12.24 -2.02 14.48
C SER A 29 -13.35 -2.99 14.09
N ARG A 30 -13.90 -2.85 12.88
CA ARG A 30 -14.93 -3.75 12.36
C ARG A 30 -14.43 -5.17 12.12
N LEU A 31 -13.17 -5.31 11.73
CA LEU A 31 -12.54 -6.61 11.51
C LEU A 31 -11.89 -7.18 12.78
N ALA A 32 -11.84 -6.41 13.87
CA ALA A 32 -11.15 -6.75 15.11
C ALA A 32 -9.68 -7.14 14.89
N VAL A 33 -9.00 -6.41 14.01
CA VAL A 33 -7.57 -6.55 13.69
C VAL A 33 -6.79 -5.35 14.19
N ALA A 34 -5.46 -5.49 14.22
CA ALA A 34 -4.56 -4.40 14.61
C ALA A 34 -4.11 -3.58 13.39
N PRO A 35 -3.60 -2.34 13.59
CA PRO A 35 -3.15 -1.46 12.50
C PRO A 35 -2.11 -2.08 11.56
N ASP A 36 -1.29 -3.01 12.04
CA ASP A 36 -0.32 -3.72 11.20
C ASP A 36 -0.96 -4.52 10.07
N GLU A 37 -2.23 -4.92 10.20
CA GLU A 37 -2.96 -5.60 9.12
C GLU A 37 -3.02 -4.75 7.83
N LEU A 38 -3.14 -3.41 7.95
CA LEU A 38 -3.10 -2.50 6.80
C LEU A 38 -1.74 -2.55 6.09
N ALA A 39 -0.65 -2.67 6.86
CA ALA A 39 0.70 -2.79 6.31
C ALA A 39 0.95 -4.18 5.72
N LEU A 40 0.44 -5.23 6.36
CA LEU A 40 0.56 -6.61 5.88
C LEU A 40 -0.20 -6.83 4.57
N GLU A 41 -1.41 -6.27 4.43
CA GLU A 41 -2.17 -6.30 3.17
C GLU A 41 -1.36 -5.70 2.01
N PHE A 42 -0.60 -4.63 2.27
CA PHE A 42 0.30 -4.03 1.29
C PHE A 42 1.55 -4.88 1.04
N ASP A 43 2.27 -5.33 2.08
CA ASP A 43 3.50 -6.13 1.97
C ASP A 43 3.25 -7.41 1.16
N ASP A 44 2.14 -8.10 1.40
CA ASP A 44 1.76 -9.30 0.65
C ASP A 44 1.58 -9.00 -0.86
N ALA A 45 0.86 -7.92 -1.19
CA ALA A 45 0.62 -7.52 -2.59
C ALA A 45 1.91 -7.01 -3.26
N PHE A 46 2.72 -6.24 -2.53
CA PHE A 46 3.98 -5.66 -2.99
C PHE A 46 5.02 -6.73 -3.32
N ARG A 47 5.16 -7.77 -2.49
CA ARG A 47 6.11 -8.86 -2.73
C ARG A 47 5.81 -9.60 -4.03
N VAL A 48 4.53 -9.86 -4.30
CA VAL A 48 4.12 -10.52 -5.55
C VAL A 48 4.37 -9.60 -6.74
N ALA A 49 3.99 -8.32 -6.63
CA ALA A 49 4.20 -7.34 -7.70
C ALA A 49 5.69 -7.13 -8.02
N SER A 50 6.54 -7.05 -6.99
CA SER A 50 8.01 -6.93 -7.14
C SER A 50 8.62 -8.14 -7.83
N GLY A 51 8.11 -9.35 -7.55
CA GLY A 51 8.47 -10.56 -8.29
C GLY A 51 8.13 -10.42 -9.78
N MET A 52 6.92 -9.98 -10.11
CA MET A 52 6.47 -9.78 -11.48
C MET A 52 7.23 -8.66 -12.22
N VAL A 53 7.63 -7.60 -11.52
CA VAL A 53 8.53 -6.56 -12.08
C VAL A 53 9.90 -7.18 -12.41
N SER A 54 10.46 -7.97 -11.50
CA SER A 54 11.76 -8.65 -11.70
C SER A 54 11.73 -9.65 -12.87
N GLU A 55 10.56 -10.23 -13.15
CA GLU A 55 10.31 -11.12 -14.30
C GLU A 55 9.99 -10.35 -15.60
N GLY A 56 9.88 -9.02 -15.56
CA GLY A 56 9.54 -8.17 -16.71
C GLY A 56 8.07 -8.24 -17.13
N ILE A 57 7.19 -8.74 -16.27
CA ILE A 57 5.74 -8.85 -16.50
C ILE A 57 5.03 -7.53 -16.17
N LEU A 58 5.47 -6.85 -15.10
CA LEU A 58 5.02 -5.52 -14.71
C LEU A 58 6.11 -4.48 -15.01
N PRO A 59 5.74 -3.22 -15.27
CA PRO A 59 6.72 -2.17 -15.57
C PRO A 59 7.57 -1.82 -14.34
N GLU A 60 8.86 -1.57 -14.54
CA GLU A 60 9.78 -1.15 -13.45
C GLU A 60 9.32 0.16 -12.79
N THR A 61 8.64 1.04 -13.54
CA THR A 61 8.09 2.29 -13.01
C THR A 61 7.13 2.06 -11.86
N LEU A 62 6.42 0.92 -11.82
CA LEU A 62 5.56 0.57 -10.71
C LEU A 62 6.35 0.47 -9.40
N ARG A 63 7.56 -0.07 -9.46
CA ARG A 63 8.43 -0.21 -8.29
C ARG A 63 8.85 1.15 -7.74
N GLU A 64 9.06 2.14 -8.59
CA GLU A 64 9.44 3.51 -8.17
C GLU A 64 8.36 4.15 -7.29
N PHE A 65 7.08 3.82 -7.49
CA PHE A 65 5.97 4.33 -6.68
C PHE A 65 5.70 3.51 -5.41
N LEU A 66 5.97 2.20 -5.44
CA LEU A 66 5.70 1.30 -4.32
C LEU A 66 6.88 1.24 -3.32
N ALA A 67 8.12 1.39 -3.77
CA ALA A 67 9.31 1.29 -2.94
C ALA A 67 9.34 2.28 -1.76
N PRO A 68 8.95 3.56 -1.91
CA PRO A 68 8.92 4.50 -0.78
C PRO A 68 7.94 4.10 0.34
N ILE A 69 6.85 3.40 -0.03
CA ILE A 69 5.86 2.89 0.93
C ILE A 69 6.45 1.71 1.71
N ASP A 70 7.09 0.76 0.99
CA ASP A 70 7.77 -0.40 1.58
C ASP A 70 8.92 0.01 2.53
N GLU A 71 9.73 0.99 2.11
CA GLU A 71 10.81 1.56 2.92
C GLU A 71 10.27 2.16 4.22
N LEU A 72 9.21 2.98 4.13
CA LEU A 72 8.59 3.60 5.31
C LEU A 72 8.00 2.56 6.27
N LEU A 73 7.32 1.53 5.76
CA LEU A 73 6.79 0.44 6.58
C LEU A 73 7.90 -0.37 7.25
N THR A 74 9.02 -0.58 6.56
CA THR A 74 10.22 -1.20 7.13
C THR A 74 10.80 -0.34 8.25
N GLU A 75 10.91 0.97 8.07
CA GLU A 75 11.37 1.91 9.11
C GLU A 75 10.44 1.93 10.34
N MET A 76 9.12 1.89 10.13
CA MET A 76 8.13 1.80 11.21
C MET A 76 8.27 0.51 12.02
N THR A 77 8.62 -0.60 11.36
CA THR A 77 8.86 -1.89 12.04
C THR A 77 10.08 -1.84 12.95
N HIS A 78 11.09 -1.05 12.58
CA HIS A 78 12.29 -0.83 13.38
C HIS A 78 12.15 0.28 14.43
N SER A 79 11.06 1.03 14.38
CA SER A 79 10.73 2.11 15.32
C SER A 79 10.07 1.56 16.59
N THR A 80 9.66 2.46 17.50
CA THR A 80 8.99 2.08 18.74
C THR A 80 7.68 1.34 18.47
N LEU A 81 7.33 0.35 19.32
CA LEU A 81 6.09 -0.44 19.23
C LEU A 81 4.80 0.42 19.18
N ASP A 82 4.88 1.69 19.59
CA ASP A 82 3.76 2.62 19.65
C ASP A 82 3.19 2.96 18.27
N GLU A 83 3.99 2.89 17.20
CA GLU A 83 3.55 3.17 15.82
C GLU A 83 2.41 2.25 15.36
N TRP A 84 2.28 1.07 15.94
CA TRP A 84 1.27 0.08 15.58
C TRP A 84 0.03 0.13 16.48
N SER A 85 -0.13 1.22 17.24
CA SER A 85 -1.33 1.46 18.05
C SER A 85 -2.43 2.16 17.26
N VAL A 86 -3.69 2.02 17.71
CA VAL A 86 -4.84 2.72 17.11
C VAL A 86 -4.68 4.25 17.24
N ASP A 87 -4.05 4.73 18.31
CA ASP A 87 -3.79 6.16 18.53
C ASP A 87 -2.85 6.72 17.47
N SER A 88 -1.81 5.96 17.13
CA SER A 88 -0.82 6.32 16.11
C SER A 88 -1.42 6.50 14.72
N LEU A 89 -2.51 5.81 14.37
CA LEU A 89 -3.21 6.06 13.12
C LEU A 89 -3.63 7.52 12.96
N SER A 90 -3.96 8.21 14.06
CA SER A 90 -4.38 9.62 14.03
C SER A 90 -3.22 10.60 14.20
N HIS A 91 -2.24 10.26 15.03
CA HIS A 91 -1.25 11.23 15.51
C HIS A 91 0.17 11.02 14.97
N SER A 92 0.48 9.82 14.45
CA SER A 92 1.82 9.54 13.94
C SER A 92 2.09 10.28 12.63
N SER A 93 3.26 10.91 12.56
CA SER A 93 3.76 11.46 11.30
C SER A 93 4.06 10.37 10.26
N ALA A 94 4.42 9.16 10.69
CA ALA A 94 4.70 8.04 9.80
C ALA A 94 3.43 7.60 9.07
N TRP A 95 2.33 7.37 9.79
CA TRP A 95 1.03 7.06 9.20
C TRP A 95 0.51 8.18 8.27
N ASN A 96 0.71 9.44 8.64
CA ASN A 96 0.37 10.57 7.77
C ASN A 96 1.21 10.61 6.48
N CYS A 97 2.48 10.25 6.56
CA CYS A 97 3.34 10.13 5.38
C CYS A 97 2.89 8.95 4.49
N LEU A 98 2.60 7.81 5.11
CA LEU A 98 2.13 6.60 4.45
C LEU A 98 0.84 6.84 3.64
N ARG A 99 -0.14 7.54 4.24
CA ARG A 99 -1.38 7.97 3.56
C ARG A 99 -1.12 8.79 2.30
N ARG A 100 -0.19 9.74 2.38
CA ARG A 100 0.18 10.59 1.24
C ARG A 100 0.84 9.78 0.14
N LEU A 101 1.84 8.97 0.48
CA LEU A 101 2.53 8.11 -0.49
C LEU A 101 1.56 7.15 -1.17
N ALA A 102 0.65 6.52 -0.41
CA ALA A 102 -0.37 5.64 -0.97
C ALA A 102 -1.33 6.38 -1.89
N THR A 103 -1.76 7.58 -1.52
CA THR A 103 -2.61 8.45 -2.35
C THR A 103 -1.92 8.80 -3.67
N ASP A 104 -0.63 9.13 -3.62
CA ASP A 104 0.17 9.49 -4.79
C ASP A 104 0.46 8.29 -5.69
N ALA A 105 0.51 7.07 -5.14
CA ALA A 105 0.77 5.83 -5.89
C ALA A 105 -0.47 5.28 -6.63
N LEU A 106 -1.69 5.53 -6.13
CA LEU A 106 -2.94 5.00 -6.70
C LEU A 106 -3.13 5.28 -8.20
N PRO A 107 -2.86 6.48 -8.74
CA PRO A 107 -3.00 6.77 -10.17
C PRO A 107 -2.06 5.95 -11.07
N HIS A 108 -1.00 5.37 -10.52
CA HIS A 108 0.01 4.61 -11.26
C HIS A 108 -0.30 3.11 -11.33
N LEU A 109 -1.38 2.66 -10.68
CA LEU A 109 -1.85 1.28 -10.75
C LEU A 109 -2.81 0.99 -11.90
N ASP A 110 -3.28 2.04 -12.58
CA ASP A 110 -4.06 1.89 -13.80
C ASP A 110 -3.12 1.51 -14.94
N PHE A 111 -2.93 0.20 -15.14
CA PHE A 111 -2.31 -0.34 -16.34
C PHE A 111 -3.32 -0.26 -17.49
N GLY A 112 -3.77 0.95 -17.79
CA GLY A 112 -4.79 1.24 -18.77
C GLY A 112 -4.58 0.42 -20.03
N ASP A 113 -5.66 -0.24 -20.44
CA ASP A 113 -5.86 -0.84 -21.75
C ASP A 113 -5.19 0.02 -22.83
N GLU A 114 -4.12 -0.47 -23.45
CA GLU A 114 -3.55 0.11 -24.66
C GLU A 114 -4.51 -0.12 -25.85
N SER A 115 -5.71 0.45 -25.79
CA SER A 115 -6.57 0.64 -26.96
C SER A 115 -6.67 2.11 -27.33
N GLY A 116 -5.86 2.50 -28.31
CA GLY A 116 -6.10 3.63 -29.21
C GLY A 116 -5.61 4.99 -28.69
N SER A 117 -4.86 5.75 -29.46
CA SER A 117 -5.17 6.05 -30.86
C SER A 117 -3.92 6.35 -31.70
N GLU A 118 -4.08 5.95 -32.96
CA GLU A 118 -3.29 6.18 -34.19
C GLU A 118 -2.54 7.52 -34.33
#